data_AF-A0A821N1I5-F1
#
_entry.id   AF-A0A821N1I5-F1
#
_cell.length_a   1.000
_cell.length_b   1.000
_cell.length_c   1.000
_cell.angle_alpha   90.00
_cell.angle_beta   90.00
_cell.angle_gamma   90.00
#
_symmetry.space_group_name_H-M   'P 1'
#
loop_
_entity.id
_entity.type
_entity.pdbx_description
1 polymer ?
#
loop_
_entity_poly.entity_id
_entity_poly.type
_entity_poly.pdbx_seq_one_letter_code
_entity_poly.pdbx_strand_id
1 'polypeptide(L)' 'VRPFQCDQCEKAFTQRCSLESHERKVHGLSHKFGYKTRRNKLYVCEDCGHTSIDPANHYGHIKV' A
#
# COMPACT_ATOMS: atom_id res chain seq x y z
N VAL A 1 -3.71 -1.42 -11.34
CA VAL A 1 -3.13 -2.00 -10.10
C VAL A 1 -3.90 -1.55 -8.87
N ARG A 2 -3.94 -2.36 -7.80
CA ARG A 2 -4.54 -1.98 -6.50
C ARG A 2 -3.44 -2.06 -5.42
N PRO A 3 -2.49 -1.10 -5.38
CA PRO A 3 -1.28 -1.22 -4.56
C PRO A 3 -1.53 -1.13 -3.06
N PHE A 4 -2.71 -0.69 -2.65
CA PHE A 4 -3.06 -0.53 -1.26
C PHE A 4 -3.88 -1.74 -0.79
N GLN A 5 -3.23 -2.82 -0.42
CA GLN A 5 -3.85 -4.02 0.16
C GLN A 5 -4.05 -3.85 1.67
N CYS A 6 -5.18 -4.31 2.19
CA CYS A 6 -5.43 -4.39 3.62
C CYS A 6 -4.65 -5.56 4.22
N ASP A 7 -4.05 -5.35 5.39
CA ASP A 7 -3.33 -6.41 6.09
C ASP A 7 -4.28 -7.38 6.83
N GLN A 8 -5.49 -6.92 7.15
CA GLN A 8 -6.49 -7.67 7.91
C GLN A 8 -7.49 -8.43 7.03
N CYS A 9 -7.50 -8.20 5.72
CA CYS A 9 -8.34 -8.93 4.76
C CYS A 9 -7.79 -8.82 3.33
N GLU A 10 -8.33 -9.61 2.40
CA GLU A 10 -7.85 -9.66 1.01
C GLU A 10 -8.30 -8.46 0.14
N LYS A 11 -8.89 -7.42 0.74
CA LYS A 11 -9.34 -6.25 -0.03
C LYS A 11 -8.15 -5.37 -0.39
N ALA A 12 -8.10 -5.00 -1.66
CA ALA A 12 -7.14 -4.04 -2.20
C ALA A 12 -7.82 -2.77 -2.71
N PHE A 13 -7.11 -1.66 -2.77
CA PHE A 13 -7.63 -0.36 -3.21
C PHE A 13 -6.67 0.31 -4.17
N THR A 14 -7.21 1.14 -5.07
CA THR A 14 -6.43 1.96 -6.00
C THR A 14 -5.87 3.22 -5.33
N GLN A 15 -6.47 3.64 -4.21
CA GLN A 15 -6.09 4.84 -3.46
C GLN A 15 -5.85 4.53 -1.99
N ARG A 16 -4.86 5.20 -1.39
CA ARG A 16 -4.52 5.06 0.02
C ARG A 16 -5.65 5.49 0.96
N CYS A 17 -6.27 6.63 0.68
CA CYS A 17 -7.36 7.16 1.51
C CYS A 17 -8.55 6.19 1.58
N SER A 18 -8.78 5.42 0.51
CA SER A 18 -9.81 4.38 0.48
C SER A 18 -9.43 3.21 1.40
N LEU A 19 -8.17 2.76 1.38
CA LEU A 19 -7.66 1.74 2.31
C LEU A 19 -7.77 2.23 3.76
N GLU A 20 -7.27 3.42 4.08
CA GLU A 20 -7.30 3.98 5.45
C GLU A 20 -8.72 4.14 5.98
N SER A 21 -9.67 4.51 5.10
CA SER A 21 -11.10 4.59 5.45
C SER A 21 -11.68 3.21 5.71
N HIS A 22 -11.31 2.22 4.89
CA HIS A 22 -11.71 0.83 5.06
C HIS A 22 -11.17 0.25 6.37
N GLU A 23 -9.87 0.40 6.64
CA GLU A 23 -9.21 -0.04 7.88
C GLU A 23 -9.90 0.54 9.11
N ARG A 24 -10.25 1.83 9.07
CA ARG A 24 -10.97 2.49 10.18
C ARG A 24 -12.40 1.97 10.36
N LYS A 25 -13.17 1.82 9.27
CA LYS A 25 -14.60 1.49 9.34
C LYS A 25 -14.87 0.01 9.53
N VAL A 26 -14.02 -0.85 9.00
CA VAL A 26 -14.22 -2.31 8.97
C VAL A 26 -13.39 -3.01 10.04
N HIS A 27 -12.16 -2.54 10.27
CA HIS A 27 -11.23 -3.16 11.22
C HIS A 27 -10.98 -2.31 12.47
N GLY A 28 -11.55 -1.09 12.56
CA GLY A 28 -11.30 -0.18 13.68
C GLY A 28 -9.88 0.37 13.74
N LEU A 29 -9.07 0.16 12.70
CA LEU A 29 -7.67 0.57 12.66
C LEU A 29 -7.57 2.06 12.32
N SER A 30 -7.08 2.84 13.27
CA SER A 30 -6.87 4.28 13.10
C SER A 30 -5.39 4.59 12.96
N HIS A 31 -5.00 5.01 11.76
CA HIS A 31 -3.62 5.37 11.45
C HIS A 31 -3.36 6.79 11.96
N LYS A 32 -2.57 6.94 13.02
CA LYS A 32 -2.19 8.24 13.58
C LYS A 32 -0.99 8.82 12.84
N PHE A 33 -1.24 9.47 11.71
CA PHE A 33 -0.20 10.22 11.00
C PHE A 33 -0.07 11.63 11.58
N GLY A 34 1.16 12.02 11.93
CA GLY A 34 1.45 13.41 12.30
C GLY A 34 1.40 14.34 11.08
N TYR A 35 1.28 15.65 11.34
CA TYR A 35 1.35 16.66 10.28
C TYR A 35 2.66 16.52 9.48
N LYS A 36 2.57 16.49 8.15
CA LYS A 36 3.70 16.29 7.22
C LYS A 36 4.54 15.02 7.43
N THR A 37 4.01 14.01 8.12
CA THR A 37 4.71 12.72 8.23
C THR A 37 4.67 11.96 6.91
N ARG A 38 5.83 11.39 6.53
CA ARG A 38 5.94 10.56 5.33
C ARG A 38 5.24 9.23 5.60
N ARG A 39 4.24 8.89 4.79
CA ARG A 39 3.61 7.56 4.82
C ARG A 39 4.46 6.55 4.07
N ASN A 40 4.23 5.25 4.29
CA ASN A 40 4.95 4.16 3.59
C ASN A 40 4.94 4.38 2.07
N LYS A 41 6.14 4.44 1.46
CA LYS A 41 6.29 4.54 0.02
C LYS A 41 6.04 3.17 -0.59
N LEU A 42 5.18 3.11 -1.58
CA LEU A 42 4.92 1.90 -2.37
C LEU A 42 5.67 2.01 -3.68
N TYR A 43 6.30 0.92 -4.07
CA TYR A 43 6.94 0.73 -5.36
C TYR A 43 6.00 -0.09 -6.24
N VAL A 44 5.79 0.34 -7.47
CA VAL A 44 4.87 -0.29 -8.41
C VAL A 44 5.64 -0.58 -9.69
N CYS A 45 5.67 -1.84 -10.11
CA CYS A 45 6.23 -2.23 -11.40
C CYS A 45 5.32 -1.72 -12.53
N GLU A 46 5.88 -1.03 -13.51
CA GLU A 46 5.11 -0.43 -14.61
C GLU A 46 4.67 -1.47 -15.65
N ASP A 47 5.39 -2.59 -15.76
CA ASP A 47 5.10 -3.63 -16.74
C ASP A 47 3.96 -4.56 -16.29
N CYS A 48 4.08 -5.14 -15.10
CA CYS A 48 3.10 -6.12 -14.59
C CYS A 48 2.21 -5.57 -13.46
N GLY A 49 2.56 -4.43 -12.90
CA GLY A 49 1.78 -3.83 -11.82
C GLY A 49 2.00 -4.41 -10.42
N HIS A 50 3.03 -5.24 -10.22
CA HIS A 50 3.43 -5.76 -8.91
C HIS A 50 3.77 -4.63 -7.93
N THR A 51 3.44 -4.79 -6.66
CA THR A 51 3.55 -3.71 -5.65
C THR A 51 4.34 -4.16 -4.43
N SER A 52 5.33 -3.37 -4.03
CA SER A 52 6.25 -3.70 -2.92
C SER A 52 6.43 -2.50 -1.99
N ILE A 53 6.57 -2.75 -0.69
CA ILE A 53 6.95 -1.71 0.30
C ILE A 53 8.47 -1.52 0.40
N ASP A 54 9.23 -2.51 -0.06
CA ASP A 54 10.68 -2.55 0.04
C ASP A 54 11.33 -2.30 -1.34
N PRO A 55 12.31 -1.39 -1.43
CA PRO A 55 13.00 -1.12 -2.67
C PRO A 55 13.78 -2.33 -3.19
N ALA A 56 14.44 -3.13 -2.34
CA ALA A 56 15.22 -4.28 -2.80
C ALA A 56 14.31 -5.33 -3.45
N ASN A 57 13.12 -5.56 -2.91
CA ASN A 57 12.13 -6.45 -3.49
C ASN A 57 11.62 -5.94 -4.85
N HIS A 58 11.39 -4.62 -4.97
CA HIS A 58 11.04 -4.01 -6.26
C HIS A 58 12.18 -4.12 -7.27
N TYR A 59 13.42 -3.80 -6.88
CA TYR A 59 14.60 -3.91 -7.75
C TYR A 59 14.86 -5.35 -8.18
N GLY A 60 14.65 -6.33 -7.30
CA GLY A 60 14.72 -7.75 -7.64
C GLY A 60 13.66 -8.14 -8.67
N HIS A 61 12.43 -7.66 -8.51
CA HIS A 61 11.33 -7.92 -9.44
C HIS A 61 11.53 -7.32 -10.83
N ILE A 62 12.14 -6.14 -10.96
CA ILE A 62 12.39 -5.50 -12.28
C ILE A 62 13.68 -5.96 -12.97
N LYS A 63 14.57 -6.66 -12.25
CA LYS A 63 15.85 -7.17 -12.78
C LYS A 63 15.77 -8.61 -13.30
N VAL A 64 14.56 -9.19 -13.31
CA VAL A 64 14.28 -10.54 -13.81
C VAL A 64 14.30 -10.54 -15.34
#